data_AF-A0A3C0VNY2-F1
#
_entry.id   AF-A0A3C0VNY2-F1
#
_cell.length_a   1.000
_cell.length_b   1.000
_cell.length_c   1.000
_cell.angle_alpha   90.00
_cell.angle_beta   90.00
_cell.angle_gamma   90.00
#
_symmetry.space_group_name_H-M   'P 1'
#
loop_
_entity.id
_entity.type
_entity.pdbx_description
1 polymer ?
#
loop_
_entity_poly.entity_id
_entity_poly.type
_entity_poly.pdbx_seq_one_letter_code
_entity_poly.pdbx_strand_id
1 'polypeptide(L)' 'IDSHIKRLRRKFKKTDQNFDAIETLYGVGYRYKT' A
#
# COMPACT_ATOMS: atom_id res chain seq x y z
N ILE A 1 -2.05 7.97 -9.24
CA ILE A 1 -1.16 7.06 -8.47
C ILE A 1 -1.41 7.20 -6.96
N ASP A 2 -1.21 8.39 -6.38
CA ASP A 2 -1.39 8.64 -4.93
C ASP A 2 -2.80 8.31 -4.39
N SER A 3 -3.86 8.74 -5.10
CA SER A 3 -5.25 8.44 -4.71
C SER A 3 -5.59 6.94 -4.76
N HIS A 4 -5.09 6.24 -5.78
CA HIS A 4 -5.36 4.82 -5.99
C HIS A 4 -4.74 3.97 -4.87
N ILE A 5 -3.51 4.29 -4.47
CA ILE A 5 -2.80 3.60 -3.39
C ILE A 5 -3.39 3.93 -2.03
N LYS A 6 -3.81 5.18 -1.81
CA LYS A 6 -4.59 5.55 -0.61
C LYS A 6 -5.90 4.77 -0.51
N ARG A 7 -6.56 4.47 -1.63
CA ARG A 7 -7.79 3.66 -1.67
C ARG A 7 -7.51 2.19 -1.38
N LEU A 8 -6.42 1.65 -1.93
CA LEU A 8 -5.96 0.30 -1.66
C LEU A 8 -5.63 0.11 -0.17
N ARG A 9 -4.76 0.95 0.42
CA ARG A 9 -4.43 0.90 1.85
C ARG A 9 -5.66 0.96 2.74
N ARG A 10 -6.66 1.78 2.40
CA ARG A 10 -7.92 1.86 3.17
C ARG A 10 -8.75 0.57 3.13
N LYS A 11 -8.77 -0.16 2.01
CA LYS A 11 -9.44 -1.46 1.93
C LYS A 11 -8.72 -2.50 2.78
N PHE A 12 -7.39 -2.58 2.66
CA PHE A 12 -6.59 -3.54 3.43
C PHE A 12 -6.61 -3.23 4.93
N LYS A 13 -6.52 -1.96 5.34
CA LYS A 13 -6.60 -1.55 6.75
C LYS A 13 -7.92 -1.93 7.43
N LYS A 14 -9.01 -2.07 6.68
CA LYS A 14 -10.30 -2.55 7.21
C LYS A 14 -10.30 -4.05 7.53
N THR A 15 -9.50 -4.83 6.80
CA THR A 15 -9.41 -6.28 6.96
C THR A 15 -8.22 -6.66 7.86
N ASP A 16 -7.14 -5.89 7.82
CA ASP A 16 -5.90 -6.10 8.56
C ASP A 16 -5.30 -4.74 8.97
N GLN A 17 -5.37 -4.41 10.26
CA GLN A 17 -4.89 -3.14 10.80
C GLN A 17 -3.36 -2.95 10.70
N ASN A 18 -2.60 -4.03 10.56
CA ASN A 18 -1.13 -4.03 10.53
C ASN A 18 -0.56 -4.22 9.11
N PHE A 19 -1.39 -4.00 8.09
CA PHE A 19 -0.99 -4.22 6.71
C PHE A 19 0.15 -3.28 6.26
N ASP A 20 1.34 -3.85 6.09
CA ASP A 20 2.57 -3.19 5.62
C ASP A 20 3.15 -3.81 4.32
N ALA A 21 2.31 -4.48 3.52
CA ALA A 21 2.77 -5.16 2.31
C ALA A 21 3.07 -4.24 1.12
N ILE A 22 2.70 -2.96 1.20
CA ILE A 22 2.96 -1.97 0.14
C ILE A 22 4.08 -1.05 0.63
N GLU A 23 5.30 -1.32 0.21
CA GLU A 23 6.44 -0.42 0.42
C GLU A 23 6.44 0.66 -0.67
N THR A 24 6.44 1.92 -0.25
CA THR A 24 6.63 3.06 -1.16
C THR A 24 8.13 3.25 -1.37
N LEU A 25 8.64 2.87 -2.54
CA LEU A 25 10.05 3.05 -2.89
C LEU A 25 10.24 4.40 -3.61
N TYR A 26 10.82 5.37 -2.92
CA TYR A 26 11.13 6.67 -3.50
C TYR A 26 12.14 6.52 -4.65
N GLY A 27 11.71 6.83 -5.88
CA GLY A 27 12.53 6.80 -7.09
C GLY A 27 12.28 5.62 -8.04
N VAL A 28 11.57 4.56 -7.61
CA VAL A 28 11.35 3.35 -8.45
C VAL A 28 9.87 2.97 -8.56
N GLY A 29 9.03 3.30 -7.57
CA GLY A 29 7.59 3.01 -7.59
C GLY A 29 7.11 2.30 -6.33
N TYR A 30 6.22 1.31 -6.48
CA TYR A 30 5.63 0.57 -5.37
C TYR A 30 5.98 -0.90 -5.50
N ARG A 31 6.45 -1.50 -4.41
CA ARG A 31 6.74 -2.93 -4.37
C ARG A 31 5.75 -3.63 -3.46
N TYR A 32 5.20 -4.74 -3.95
CA TYR A 32 4.41 -5.65 -3.13
C TYR A 32 5.36 -6.66 -2.49
N LYS A 33 5.38 -6.72 -1.17
CA LYS A 33 6.12 -7.75 -0.42
C LYS A 33 5.22 -8.99 -0.36
N THR A 34 5.62 -10.06 -1.05
CA THR A 34 4.96 -11.39 -0.99
C THR A 34 5.32 -12.07 0.32
#